data_AF-A0A941J4F7-F1
#
_entry.id   AF-A0A941J4F7-F1
#
_cell.length_a   1.000
_cell.length_b   1.000
_cell.length_c   1.000
_cell.angle_alpha   90.00
_cell.angle_beta   90.00
_cell.angle_gamma   90.00
#
_symmetry.space_group_name_H-M   'P 1'
#
loop_
_entity.id
_entity.type
_entity.pdbx_description
1 polymer ?
#
loop_
_entity_poly.entity_id
_entity_poly.type
_entity_poly.pdbx_seq_one_letter_code
_entity_poly.pdbx_strand_id
1 'polypeptide(L)' 'MNVSVFLIVGIVSIVISGVFIGAWTGGQQQRANFHSETTKNRSFRTKIALISGLIAVICLGISGLIYFV' A
#
# COMPACT_ATOMS: atom_id res chain seq x y z
N MET A 1 2.76 4.29 25.04
CA MET A 1 2.68 3.63 23.73
C MET A 1 3.09 4.66 22.69
N ASN A 2 4.22 4.50 22.00
CA ASN A 2 4.80 5.57 21.18
C ASN A 2 4.08 5.66 19.82
N VAL A 3 3.30 6.73 19.63
CA VAL A 3 2.55 7.06 18.41
C VAL A 3 3.44 7.05 17.16
N SER A 4 4.71 7.44 17.32
CA SER A 4 5.73 7.44 16.25
C SER A 4 5.90 6.08 15.57
N VAL A 5 5.75 4.97 16.30
CA VAL A 5 5.90 3.63 15.73
C VAL A 5 4.75 3.32 14.77
N PHE A 6 3.51 3.68 15.13
CA PHE A 6 2.33 3.49 14.28
C PHE A 6 2.38 4.36 13.03
N LEU A 7 2.89 5.58 13.16
CA LEU A 7 3.07 6.50 12.04
C LEU A 7 4.10 5.97 11.03
N ILE A 8 5.25 5.50 11.51
CA ILE A 8 6.31 4.92 10.66
C ILE A 8 5.79 3.66 9.96
N VAL A 9 5.17 2.73 10.69
CA VAL A 9 4.61 1.50 10.11
C VAL A 9 3.50 1.83 9.10
N GLY A 10 2.64 2.80 9.38
CA GLY A 10 1.61 3.27 8.46
C GLY A 10 2.17 3.80 7.15
N ILE A 11 3.18 4.68 7.21
CA ILE A 11 3.82 5.25 6.01
C ILE A 11 4.51 4.16 5.18
N VAL A 12 5.28 3.28 5.81
CA VAL A 12 5.96 2.17 5.12
C VAL A 12 4.94 1.25 4.42
N SER A 13 3.80 0.99 5.06
CA SER A 13 2.72 0.18 4.50
C SER A 13 2.07 0.82 3.27
N ILE A 14 1.89 2.15 3.27
CA ILE A 14 1.42 2.89 2.08
C ILE A 14 2.39 2.74 0.92
N VAL A 15 3.69 2.91 1.18
CA VAL A 15 4.72 2.82 0.14
C VAL A 15 4.72 1.42 -0.48
N ILE A 16 4.64 0.37 0.34
CA ILE A 16 4.55 -1.01 -0.14
C ILE A 16 3.28 -1.19 -1.00
N SER A 17 2.12 -0.76 -0.53
CA SER A 17 0.86 -0.84 -1.29
C SER A 17 0.97 -0.13 -2.65
N GLY A 18 1.52 1.10 -2.68
CA GLY A 18 1.69 1.89 -3.90
C GLY A 18 2.65 1.26 -4.91
N VAL A 19 3.70 0.59 -4.45
CA VAL A 19 4.61 -0.19 -5.32
C VAL A 19 3.91 -1.41 -5.90
N PHE A 20 3.16 -2.15 -5.08
CA PHE A 20 2.47 -3.38 -5.52
C PHE A 20 1.27 -3.13 -6.46
N ILE A 21 0.55 -2.01 -6.29
CA ILE A 21 -0.49 -1.57 -7.23
C ILE A 21 0.10 -0.98 -8.52
N GLY A 22 1.41 -0.69 -8.54
CA GLY A 22 2.04 -0.01 -9.66
C GLY A 22 1.68 1.47 -9.75
N ALA A 23 1.27 2.09 -8.65
CA ALA A 23 1.06 3.54 -8.58
C ALA A 23 2.38 4.31 -8.77
N TRP A 24 3.50 3.70 -8.38
CA TRP A 24 4.85 4.27 -8.48
C TRP A 24 5.75 3.59 -9.54
N THR A 25 5.20 2.75 -10.43
CA THR A 25 5.99 2.13 -11.50
C THR A 25 6.03 3.03 -12.74
N GLY A 26 7.16 3.72 -12.94
CA GLY A 26 7.33 4.81 -13.91
C GLY A 26 7.59 4.41 -15.38
N GLY A 27 7.18 3.23 -15.82
CA GLY A 27 7.44 2.77 -17.20
C GLY A 27 6.16 2.41 -17.94
N GLN A 28 5.86 3.08 -19.06
CA GLN A 28 4.74 2.73 -19.96
C GLN A 28 4.80 1.24 -20.39
N GLN A 29 6.00 0.68 -20.47
CA GLN A 29 6.29 -0.72 -20.77
C GLN A 29 6.04 -1.67 -19.58
N GLN A 30 6.26 -1.23 -18.34
CA GLN A 30 5.86 -1.97 -17.14
C GLN A 30 4.35 -1.97 -16.99
N ARG A 31 3.66 -0.83 -17.23
CA ARG A 31 2.19 -0.74 -17.26
C ARG A 31 1.55 -1.63 -18.33
N ALA A 32 2.18 -1.77 -19.51
CA ALA A 32 1.74 -2.72 -20.53
C ALA A 32 1.97 -4.18 -20.10
N ASN A 33 3.09 -4.48 -19.45
CA ASN A 33 3.38 -5.81 -18.90
C ASN A 33 2.43 -6.18 -17.73
N PHE A 34 2.01 -5.21 -16.91
CA PHE A 34 0.95 -5.37 -15.90
C PHE A 34 -0.41 -5.70 -16.52
N HIS A 35 -0.66 -5.26 -17.76
CA HIS A 35 -1.90 -5.56 -18.48
C HIS A 35 -1.90 -6.93 -19.14
N SER A 36 -0.72 -7.42 -19.56
CA SER A 36 -0.53 -8.75 -20.16
C SER A 36 -0.22 -9.86 -19.14
N GLU A 37 -0.01 -9.52 -17.86
CA GLU A 37 0.21 -10.50 -16.79
C GLU A 37 -1.08 -11.30 -16.52
N THR A 38 -0.98 -12.64 -16.51
CA THR A 38 -2.09 -13.57 -16.38
C THR A 38 -3.03 -13.16 -15.24
N THR A 39 -4.35 -13.19 -15.46
CA THR A 39 -5.39 -12.70 -14.52
C THR A 39 -5.23 -13.22 -13.08
N LYS A 40 -4.67 -14.43 -12.93
CA LYS A 40 -4.37 -15.08 -11.65
C LYS A 40 -3.25 -14.39 -10.84
N ASN A 41 -2.23 -13.84 -11.50
CA ASN A 41 -1.13 -13.12 -10.84
C ASN A 41 -1.52 -11.68 -10.51
N ARG A 42 -2.32 -11.05 -11.39
CA ARG A 42 -2.87 -9.71 -11.19
C ARG A 42 -3.80 -9.64 -9.97
N SER A 43 -4.66 -10.65 -9.77
CA SER A 43 -5.57 -10.70 -8.61
C SER A 43 -4.82 -10.90 -7.29
N PHE A 44 -3.74 -11.69 -7.28
CA PHE A 44 -2.89 -11.89 -6.11
C PHE A 44 -2.15 -10.61 -5.69
N ARG A 45 -1.52 -9.92 -6.66
CA ARG A 45 -0.85 -8.64 -6.40
C ARG A 45 -1.80 -7.56 -5.92
N THR A 46 -2.97 -7.46 -6.55
CA THR A 46 -4.00 -6.48 -6.15
C THR A 46 -4.55 -6.79 -4.76
N LYS A 47 -4.75 -8.07 -4.41
CA LYS A 47 -5.16 -8.47 -3.05
C LYS A 47 -4.13 -8.06 -1.99
N ILE A 48 -2.85 -8.32 -2.24
CA ILE A 48 -1.77 -7.95 -1.30
C ILE A 48 -1.69 -6.43 -1.15
N ALA A 49 -1.80 -5.69 -2.25
CA ALA A 49 -1.78 -4.25 -2.24
C ALA A 49 -3.00 -3.64 -1.51
N LEU A 50 -4.19 -4.22 -1.68
CA LEU A 50 -5.39 -3.80 -0.96
C LEU A 50 -5.32 -4.11 0.53
N ILE A 51 -4.85 -5.31 0.91
CA ILE A 51 -4.72 -5.69 2.32
C ILE A 51 -3.67 -4.79 3.01
N SER A 52 -2.51 -4.60 2.40
CA SER A 52 -1.48 -3.70 2.93
C SER A 52 -1.94 -2.25 2.99
N GLY A 53 -2.68 -1.77 1.97
CA GLY A 53 -3.27 -0.44 1.96
C GLY A 53 -4.31 -0.25 3.07
N LEU A 54 -5.16 -1.25 3.33
CA LEU A 54 -6.16 -1.21 4.40
C LEU A 54 -5.48 -1.16 5.78
N ILE A 55 -4.44 -1.97 6.00
CA ILE A 55 -3.65 -1.96 7.23
C ILE A 55 -2.99 -0.58 7.44
N ALA A 56 -2.49 0.02 6.35
CA ALA A 56 -1.91 1.35 6.38
C ALA A 56 -2.92 2.43 6.79
N VAL A 57 -4.13 2.40 6.22
CA VAL A 57 -5.21 3.33 6.55
C VAL A 57 -5.62 3.18 8.02
N ILE A 58 -5.72 1.96 8.53
CA ILE A 58 -6.07 1.71 9.94
C ILE A 58 -4.97 2.23 10.87
N CYS A 59 -3.70 1.92 10.59
CA CYS A 59 -2.58 2.38 11.42
C CYS A 59 -2.42 3.90 11.42
N LEU A 60 -2.56 4.55 10.25
CA LEU A 60 -2.50 6.02 10.16
C LEU A 60 -3.74 6.68 10.75
N GLY A 61 -4.92 6.08 10.60
CA GLY A 61 -6.15 6.56 11.22
C GLY A 61 -6.04 6.57 12.75
N ILE A 62 -5.56 5.47 13.34
CA ILE A 62 -5.32 5.37 14.79
C ILE A 62 -4.24 6.35 15.22
N SER A 63 -3.13 6.45 14.47
CA SER A 63 -2.06 7.41 14.79
C SER A 63 -2.54 8.85 14.72
N GLY A 64 -3.37 9.21 13.73
CA GLY A 64 -3.93 10.55 13.56
C GLY A 64 -4.94 10.88 14.66
N LEU A 65 -5.78 9.92 15.05
CA LEU A 65 -6.72 10.05 16.17
C LEU A 65 -5.97 10.29 17.49
N ILE A 66 -4.90 9.55 17.77
CA ILE A 66 -4.11 9.74 19.00
C ILE A 66 -3.34 11.07 18.97
N TYR A 67 -2.93 11.57 17.79
CA TYR A 67 -2.27 12.87 17.68
C TYR A 67 -3.23 14.05 17.91
N PHE A 68 -4.50 13.90 17.54
CA PHE A 68 -5.52 14.95 17.66
C PHE A 68 -6.29 14.95 19.00
N VAL A 69 -6.13 13.91 19.82
CA VAL A 69 -6.69 13.78 21.19
C VAL A 69 -5.64 14.17 22.21
#